data_AF-A0A382UMI6-F1
#
_entry.id   AF-A0A382UMI6-F1
#
_cell.length_a   1.000
_cell.length_b   1.000
_cell.length_c   1.000
_cell.angle_alpha   90.00
_cell.angle_beta   90.00
_cell.angle_gamma   90.00
#
_symmetry.space_group_name_H-M   'P 1'
#
loop_
_entity.id
_entity.type
_entity.pdbx_description
1 polymer ?
#
loop_
_entity_poly.entity_id
_entity_poly.type
_entity_poly.pdbx_seq_one_letter_code
_entity_poly.pdbx_strand_id
1 'polypeptide(L)' 'MHIALNASAELLHADLGRLREHAERAADDGFSGWWLAQTGLVDALTAFTALANTAPGLEFG' A
#
# COMPACT_ATOMS: atom_id res chain seq x y z
N MET A 1 -11.10 17.01 3.13
CA MET A 1 -11.57 15.81 2.39
C MET A 1 -10.42 14.82 2.41
N HIS A 2 -10.66 13.60 2.91
CA HIS A 2 -9.65 12.54 2.98
C HIS A 2 -9.91 11.58 1.82
N ILE A 3 -8.95 11.47 0.89
CA ILE A 3 -9.04 10.59 -0.28
C ILE A 3 -8.00 9.49 -0.08
N ALA A 4 -8.43 8.25 -0.24
CA ALA A 4 -7.57 7.08 -0.14
C ALA A 4 -7.56 6.29 -1.43
N LEU A 5 -6.50 5.50 -1.62
CA LEU A 5 -6.24 4.74 -2.84
C LEU A 5 -6.40 3.24 -2.57
N ASN A 6 -7.11 2.53 -3.45
CA ASN A 6 -7.11 1.06 -3.45
C ASN A 6 -5.98 0.55 -4.33
N ALA A 7 -5.03 -0.19 -3.76
CA ALA A 7 -3.84 -0.67 -4.43
C ALA A 7 -3.84 -2.19 -4.68
N SER A 8 -4.99 -2.85 -4.53
CA SER A 8 -5.08 -4.33 -4.60
C SER A 8 -4.60 -4.90 -5.93
N ALA A 9 -4.62 -4.12 -7.02
CA ALA A 9 -4.07 -4.52 -8.31
C ALA A 9 -2.56 -4.79 -8.27
N GLU A 10 -1.82 -4.14 -7.37
CA GLU A 10 -0.38 -4.32 -7.23
C GLU A 10 0.00 -5.71 -6.68
N LEU A 11 -0.94 -6.39 -5.99
CA LEU A 11 -0.76 -7.75 -5.48
C LEU A 11 -0.62 -8.81 -6.58
N LEU A 12 -0.97 -8.47 -7.84
CA LEU A 12 -0.76 -9.34 -9.00
C LEU A 12 0.72 -9.60 -9.31
N HIS A 13 1.61 -8.75 -8.81
CA HIS A 13 3.04 -8.80 -9.13
C HIS A 13 3.88 -9.56 -8.10
N ALA A 14 3.30 -9.93 -6.95
CA ALA A 14 3.99 -10.61 -5.84
C ALA A 14 5.35 -9.97 -5.46
N ASP A 15 5.41 -8.63 -5.50
CA ASP A 15 6.64 -7.85 -5.33
C ASP A 15 6.45 -6.77 -4.26
N LEU A 16 7.09 -6.95 -3.10
CA LEU A 16 7.02 -6.01 -1.98
C LEU A 16 7.75 -4.69 -2.26
N GLY A 17 8.79 -4.69 -3.08
CA GLY A 17 9.51 -3.48 -3.46
C GLY A 17 8.62 -2.56 -4.27
N ARG A 18 7.84 -3.13 -5.18
CA ARG A 18 6.83 -2.41 -5.97
C ARG A 18 5.70 -1.85 -5.11
N LEU A 19 5.19 -2.63 -4.14
CA LEU A 19 4.17 -2.13 -3.19
C LEU A 19 4.69 -0.93 -2.39
N ARG A 20 5.96 -0.98 -1.95
CA ARG A 20 6.62 0.11 -1.21
C ARG A 20 6.68 1.38 -2.06
N GLU A 21 7.20 1.30 -3.29
CA GLU A 21 7.29 2.44 -4.20
C GLU A 21 5.92 3.05 -4.52
N HIS A 22 4.90 2.19 -4.68
CA HIS A 22 3.54 2.64 -4.93
C HIS A 22 2.92 3.35 -3.71
N ALA A 23 3.18 2.88 -2.48
CA ALA A 23 2.74 3.54 -1.26
C ALA A 23 3.46 4.88 -1.03
N GLU A 24 4.78 4.94 -1.26
CA GLU A 24 5.56 6.19 -1.22
C GLU A 24 4.97 7.22 -2.20
N ARG A 25 4.67 6.78 -3.43
CA ARG A 25 4.08 7.66 -4.43
C ARG A 25 2.69 8.15 -4.05
N ALA A 26 1.85 7.29 -3.47
CA ALA A 26 0.53 7.69 -3.00
C ALA A 26 0.60 8.76 -1.90
N ALA A 27 1.59 8.66 -0.99
CA ALA A 27 1.80 9.70 0.01
C ALA A 27 2.29 11.02 -0.61
N ASP A 28 3.24 10.96 -1.55
CA ASP A 28 3.73 12.14 -2.27
C ASP A 28 2.63 12.86 -3.06
N ASP A 29 1.68 12.09 -3.62
CA ASP A 29 0.51 12.61 -4.34
C ASP A 29 -0.58 13.16 -3.39
N GLY A 30 -0.40 13.04 -2.07
CA GLY A 30 -1.26 13.63 -1.04
C GLY A 30 -2.46 12.78 -0.63
N PHE A 31 -2.47 11.48 -0.94
CA PHE A 31 -3.50 10.57 -0.43
C PHE A 31 -3.34 10.38 1.07
N SER A 32 -4.47 10.26 1.78
CA SER A 32 -4.49 10.05 3.23
C SER A 32 -4.45 8.58 3.63
N GLY A 33 -4.69 7.65 2.70
CA GLY A 33 -4.64 6.23 2.98
C GLY A 33 -4.45 5.37 1.74
N TRP A 34 -4.03 4.13 1.97
CA TRP A 34 -3.67 3.17 0.94
C TRP A 34 -4.09 1.76 1.37
N TRP A 35 -4.94 1.15 0.55
CA TRP A 35 -5.69 -0.04 0.95
C TRP A 35 -5.39 -1.27 0.10
N LEU A 36 -5.26 -2.42 0.75
CA LEU A 36 -5.16 -3.73 0.09
C LEU A 36 -6.32 -4.63 0.49
N ALA A 37 -7.05 -5.14 -0.52
CA ALA A 37 -7.87 -6.31 -0.31
C ALA A 37 -6.99 -7.57 -0.22
N GLN A 38 -7.41 -8.53 0.60
CA GLN A 38 -6.79 -9.85 0.58
C GLN A 38 -7.04 -10.54 -0.75
N THR A 39 -6.04 -10.50 -1.63
CA THR A 39 -6.09 -11.05 -2.98
C THR A 39 -4.71 -11.55 -3.40
N GLY A 40 -4.64 -12.52 -4.30
CA GLY A 40 -3.36 -13.00 -4.84
C GLY A 40 -2.56 -13.87 -3.85
N LEU A 41 -1.23 -13.90 -4.03
CA LEU A 41 -0.31 -14.76 -3.28
C LEU A 41 0.34 -14.07 -2.08
N VAL A 42 0.47 -12.74 -2.13
CA VAL A 42 1.02 -11.95 -1.02
C VAL A 42 -0.12 -11.58 -0.09
N ASP A 43 -0.04 -12.04 1.15
CA ASP A 43 -0.98 -11.72 2.20
C ASP A 43 -0.91 -10.23 2.58
N ALA A 44 -2.08 -9.58 2.69
CA ALA A 44 -2.16 -8.14 2.96
C ALA A 44 -1.54 -7.75 4.32
N LEU A 45 -1.75 -8.56 5.38
CA LEU A 45 -1.16 -8.28 6.69
C LEU A 45 0.38 -8.39 6.66
N THR A 46 0.89 -9.37 5.92
CA THR A 46 2.32 -9.53 5.66
C THR A 46 2.87 -8.32 4.90
N ALA A 47 2.16 -7.84 3.87
CA ALA A 47 2.54 -6.64 3.14
C ALA A 47 2.59 -5.41 4.07
N PHE A 48 1.53 -5.13 4.84
CA PHE A 48 1.53 -3.99 5.76
C PHE A 48 2.65 -4.07 6.80
N THR A 49 2.93 -5.26 7.33
CA THR A 49 4.04 -5.46 8.27
C THR A 49 5.38 -5.16 7.63
N ALA A 50 5.60 -5.60 6.39
CA ALA A 50 6.83 -5.32 5.64
C ALA A 50 6.98 -3.83 5.27
N LEU A 51 5.86 -3.13 5.09
CA LEU A 51 5.82 -1.73 4.70
C LEU A 51 5.67 -0.75 5.89
N ALA A 52 5.63 -1.22 7.14
CA ALA A 52 5.21 -0.42 8.30
C ALA A 52 5.94 0.92 8.53
N ASN A 53 7.17 1.06 8.03
CA ASN A 53 7.96 2.31 8.12
C ASN A 53 8.03 3.10 6.81
N THR A 54 7.19 2.75 5.83
CA THR A 54 7.09 3.39 4.52
C THR A 54 6.10 4.53 4.59
N ALA A 55 6.35 5.61 3.86
CA ALA A 55 5.39 6.71 3.65
C ALA A 55 4.80 7.29 4.96
N PRO A 56 5.60 8.01 5.78
CA PRO A 56 5.13 8.59 7.03
C PRO A 56 3.87 9.47 6.82
N GLY A 57 2.80 9.16 7.55
CA GLY A 57 1.53 9.90 7.48
C GLY A 57 0.48 9.31 6.53
N LEU A 58 0.82 8.25 5.79
CA LEU A 58 -0.15 7.46 5.03
C LEU A 58 -0.74 6.35 5.90
N GLU A 59 -2.07 6.27 5.97
CA GLU A 59 -2.75 5.17 6.66
C GLU A 59 -2.77 3.91 5.79
N PHE A 60 -2.43 2.75 6.36
CA PHE A 60 -2.50 1.45 5.69
C PHE A 60 -3.71 0.65 6.19
N GLY A 61 -4.41 -0.05 5.30
CA GLY A 61 -5.43 -1.01 5.73
C GLY A 61 -6.04 -1.90 4.65
#